data_AF-A0A944Y421-F1
#
_entry.id   AF-A0A944Y421-F1
#
_cell.length_a   1.000
_cell.length_b   1.000
_cell.length_c   1.000
_cell.angle_alpha   90.00
_cell.angle_beta   90.00
_cell.angle_gamma   90.00
#
_symmetry.space_group_name_H-M   'P 1'
#
loop_
_entity.id
_entity.type
_entity.pdbx_description
1 polymer ?
#
loop_
_entity_poly.entity_id
_entity_poly.type
_entity_poly.pdbx_seq_one_letter_code
_entity_poly.pdbx_strand_id
1 'polypeptide(L)'
;MFFRFLIISLFFTQVSFAAGTDAFHQRFKLIKREGKTISIKDKSLTFSFSIAPYVKFIKEKLKYEQSLMNSKADYEYEIESLLEEDFYQEGQKSNRNLRYVVESMRELKGLDIDKIFNSKGFKKVIAKFESRIGDALAALDPSVLARSDNPTYFYKRHVTYQVVKWGLDLAKKYLSQIPLLNTASYVMVQVEKLVRERRTFHQNMLMHYLENFPAEDLGLSHDEANLVWSSVYESRIPWYAFWESKAAVNSWNKYGTGKFYQSIRTANGRLRTNQRSFDSVGKRLNYAFMEAEYKGEEVIINLYDSQDMFNSFPAVAHYINNPKKIARKRLILQLAQLGMSFLSIPDFIKSIAGNYMKSHYQKQKLTEGALYGYFETINNLEGKEMIKAQYLNPFDPLKEL
;
A
#
# COMPACT_ATOMS: atom_id res chain seq x y z
N MET A 1 -4.16 -26.07 -59.75
CA MET A 1 -5.23 -25.08 -59.52
C MET A 1 -5.52 -25.06 -58.02
N PHE A 2 -4.61 -24.41 -57.28
CA PHE A 2 -4.60 -24.34 -55.81
C PHE A 2 -5.40 -23.12 -55.34
N PHE A 3 -5.83 -23.18 -54.07
CA PHE A 3 -6.52 -22.16 -53.24
C PHE A 3 -8.03 -22.28 -53.09
N ARG A 4 -8.43 -23.02 -52.05
CA ARG A 4 -9.56 -22.68 -51.17
C ARG A 4 -9.22 -23.09 -49.75
N PHE A 5 -8.65 -22.17 -48.98
CA PHE A 5 -8.74 -22.15 -47.52
C PHE A 5 -8.56 -20.71 -47.07
N LEU A 6 -9.17 -20.39 -45.93
CA LEU A 6 -8.94 -19.21 -45.08
C LEU A 6 -9.90 -18.02 -45.25
N ILE A 7 -11.07 -18.09 -44.59
CA ILE A 7 -11.64 -16.96 -43.85
C ILE A 7 -12.41 -17.49 -42.64
N ILE A 8 -11.73 -17.80 -41.54
CA ILE A 8 -12.30 -17.72 -40.18
C ILE A 8 -11.16 -17.35 -39.23
N SER A 9 -10.96 -16.05 -38.96
CA SER A 9 -10.22 -15.55 -37.79
C SER A 9 -10.38 -14.04 -37.70
N LEU A 10 -11.52 -13.59 -37.17
CA LEU A 10 -11.74 -12.18 -36.81
C LEU A 10 -12.88 -12.06 -35.78
N PHE A 11 -12.77 -12.74 -34.64
CA PHE A 11 -13.76 -12.63 -33.54
C PHE A 11 -13.19 -12.78 -32.12
N PHE A 12 -11.90 -12.50 -31.86
CA PHE A 12 -11.32 -12.68 -30.52
C PHE A 12 -10.76 -11.42 -29.83
N THR A 13 -10.98 -10.21 -30.35
CA THR A 13 -10.47 -8.99 -29.69
C THR A 13 -11.50 -8.13 -28.97
N GLN A 14 -12.81 -8.41 -29.09
CA GLN A 14 -13.84 -7.60 -28.41
C GLN A 14 -14.31 -8.14 -27.06
N VAL A 15 -14.01 -9.40 -26.72
CA VAL A 15 -14.43 -10.01 -25.45
C VAL A 15 -13.68 -9.42 -24.25
N SER A 16 -12.43 -8.96 -24.44
CA SER A 16 -11.62 -8.41 -23.35
C SER A 16 -12.01 -6.99 -22.93
N PHE A 17 -12.61 -6.18 -23.80
CA PHE A 17 -12.99 -4.79 -23.46
C PHE A 17 -14.28 -4.73 -22.63
N ALA A 18 -15.30 -5.52 -22.98
CA ALA A 18 -16.56 -5.57 -22.23
C ALA A 18 -16.36 -6.13 -20.81
N ALA A 19 -15.54 -7.18 -20.66
CA ALA A 19 -15.24 -7.75 -19.35
C ALA A 19 -14.53 -6.74 -18.42
N GLY A 20 -13.70 -5.85 -18.97
CA GLY A 20 -12.96 -4.86 -18.19
C GLY A 20 -13.84 -3.73 -17.63
N THR A 21 -14.81 -3.24 -18.40
CA THR A 21 -15.74 -2.19 -17.95
C THR A 21 -16.79 -2.74 -16.99
N ASP A 22 -17.21 -3.98 -17.15
CA ASP A 22 -18.09 -4.68 -16.20
C ASP A 22 -17.46 -4.76 -14.80
N ALA A 23 -16.17 -5.09 -14.73
CA ALA A 23 -15.44 -5.13 -13.46
C ALA A 23 -15.43 -3.76 -12.75
N PHE A 24 -15.27 -2.67 -13.49
CA PHE A 24 -15.41 -1.31 -12.95
C PHE A 24 -16.80 -1.08 -12.34
N HIS A 25 -17.86 -1.39 -13.09
CA HIS A 25 -19.24 -1.15 -12.65
C HIS A 25 -19.68 -2.09 -11.53
N GLN A 26 -19.09 -3.29 -11.43
CA GLN A 26 -19.26 -4.18 -10.28
C GLN A 26 -18.63 -3.56 -9.02
N ARG A 27 -17.39 -3.07 -9.13
CA ARG A 27 -16.62 -2.55 -7.99
C ARG A 27 -17.02 -1.16 -7.54
N PHE A 28 -17.17 -0.23 -8.46
CA PHE A 28 -17.37 1.19 -8.15
C PHE A 28 -18.82 1.60 -8.33
N LYS A 29 -19.25 2.56 -7.52
CA LYS A 29 -20.55 3.21 -7.61
C LYS A 29 -20.36 4.70 -7.85
N LEU A 30 -20.84 5.15 -9.00
CA LEU A 30 -20.96 6.57 -9.30
C LEU A 30 -22.19 7.15 -8.60
N ILE A 31 -21.99 8.21 -7.82
CA ILE A 31 -23.09 8.99 -7.23
C ILE A 31 -23.24 10.25 -8.07
N LYS A 32 -24.41 10.41 -8.68
CA LYS A 32 -24.75 11.55 -9.52
C LYS A 32 -25.72 12.50 -8.83
N ARG A 33 -25.57 13.79 -9.09
CA ARG A 33 -26.53 14.85 -8.75
C ARG A 33 -26.73 15.69 -10.00
N GLU A 34 -27.99 15.89 -10.42
CA GLU A 34 -28.32 16.64 -11.65
C GLU A 34 -27.58 16.12 -12.88
N GLY A 35 -27.48 14.79 -13.02
CA GLY A 35 -26.77 14.14 -14.11
C GLY A 35 -25.25 14.14 -14.02
N LYS A 36 -24.64 14.90 -13.08
CA LYS A 36 -23.19 14.99 -12.91
C LYS A 36 -22.66 14.10 -11.78
N THR A 37 -21.54 13.44 -12.01
CA THR A 37 -20.85 12.62 -11.02
C THR A 37 -20.23 13.49 -9.92
N ILE A 38 -20.74 13.38 -8.70
CA ILE A 38 -20.24 14.13 -7.53
C ILE A 38 -19.31 13.28 -6.65
N SER A 39 -19.46 11.95 -6.68
CA SER A 39 -18.64 11.05 -5.87
C SER A 39 -18.49 9.68 -6.50
N ILE A 40 -17.35 9.06 -6.27
CA ILE A 40 -17.11 7.64 -6.55
C ILE A 40 -16.88 6.91 -5.23
N LYS A 41 -17.63 5.83 -5.03
CA LYS A 41 -17.47 4.90 -3.90
C LYS A 41 -17.03 3.53 -4.39
N ASP A 42 -16.28 2.82 -3.56
CA ASP A 42 -16.03 1.40 -3.77
C ASP A 42 -17.02 0.56 -2.94
N LYS A 43 -17.72 -0.37 -3.61
CA LYS A 43 -18.77 -1.19 -3.01
C LYS A 43 -18.24 -2.27 -2.06
N SER A 44 -16.98 -2.69 -2.22
CA SER A 44 -16.31 -3.61 -1.30
C SER A 44 -15.98 -2.95 0.04
N LEU A 45 -15.95 -1.61 0.08
CA LEU A 45 -15.60 -0.86 1.27
C LEU A 45 -16.81 -0.59 2.17
N THR A 46 -17.05 -1.48 3.14
CA THR A 46 -17.97 -1.22 4.25
C THR A 46 -17.23 -0.66 5.47
N PHE A 47 -17.94 0.12 6.30
CA PHE A 47 -17.38 0.66 7.54
C PHE A 47 -17.99 0.00 8.77
N SER A 48 -17.20 -0.88 9.37
CA SER A 48 -17.36 -1.36 10.75
C SER A 48 -15.95 -1.40 11.35
N PHE A 49 -15.62 -0.43 12.20
CA PHE A 49 -14.27 -0.31 12.70
C PHE A 49 -14.05 -1.16 13.96
N SER A 50 -13.00 -1.97 13.94
CA SER A 50 -12.46 -2.66 15.12
C SER A 50 -10.96 -2.84 14.94
N ILE A 51 -10.17 -2.69 16.00
CA ILE A 51 -8.72 -2.91 16.02
C ILE A 51 -8.38 -4.40 16.12
N ALA A 52 -9.33 -5.23 16.53
CA ALA A 52 -9.15 -6.66 16.75
C ALA A 52 -8.48 -7.40 15.57
N PRO A 53 -8.84 -7.17 14.28
CA PRO A 53 -8.17 -7.81 13.16
C PRO A 53 -6.67 -7.54 13.12
N TYR A 54 -6.26 -6.30 13.39
CA TYR A 54 -4.84 -5.94 13.41
C TYR A 54 -4.11 -6.50 14.62
N VAL A 55 -4.72 -6.46 15.81
CA VAL A 55 -4.15 -7.04 17.04
C VAL A 55 -3.96 -8.55 16.88
N LYS A 56 -4.93 -9.26 16.30
CA LYS A 56 -4.83 -10.68 15.98
C LYS A 56 -3.70 -10.93 14.99
N PHE A 57 -3.68 -10.20 13.88
CA PHE A 57 -2.65 -10.30 12.86
C PHE A 57 -1.25 -10.13 13.44
N ILE A 58 -0.97 -9.02 14.14
CA ILE A 58 0.38 -8.75 14.65
C ILE A 58 0.80 -9.78 15.72
N LYS A 59 -0.13 -10.22 16.58
CA LYS A 59 0.13 -11.27 17.57
C LYS A 59 0.52 -12.59 16.90
N GLU A 60 -0.25 -13.04 15.91
CA GLU A 60 0.00 -14.28 15.19
C GLU A 60 1.33 -14.24 14.44
N LYS A 61 1.62 -13.11 13.78
CA LYS A 61 2.88 -12.93 13.06
C LYS A 61 4.09 -12.88 13.98
N LEU A 62 4.01 -12.21 15.12
CA LEU A 62 5.08 -12.21 16.13
C LEU A 62 5.37 -13.62 16.65
N LYS A 63 4.32 -14.39 16.97
CA LYS A 63 4.46 -15.77 17.44
C LYS A 63 5.05 -16.70 16.39
N TYR A 64 4.54 -16.60 15.16
CA TYR A 64 5.07 -17.36 14.03
C TYR A 64 6.56 -17.06 13.86
N GLU A 65 6.95 -15.80 13.92
CA GLU A 65 8.34 -15.41 13.76
C GLU A 65 9.25 -15.89 14.89
N GLN A 66 8.79 -15.80 16.15
CA GLN A 66 9.51 -16.39 17.29
C GLN A 66 9.71 -17.89 17.12
N SER A 67 8.73 -18.62 16.56
CA SER A 67 8.87 -20.05 16.29
C SER A 67 9.96 -20.34 15.24
N LEU A 68 10.08 -19.52 14.21
CA LEU A 68 11.15 -19.63 13.21
C LEU A 68 12.52 -19.32 13.81
N MET A 69 12.63 -18.24 14.59
CA MET A 69 13.86 -17.85 15.30
C MET A 69 14.37 -18.91 16.29
N ASN A 70 13.48 -19.78 16.77
CA ASN A 70 13.81 -20.85 17.71
C ASN A 70 14.11 -22.18 17.01
N SER A 71 13.62 -22.39 15.79
CA SER A 71 13.75 -23.65 15.05
C SER A 71 14.85 -23.64 13.99
N LYS A 72 15.22 -22.47 13.46
CA LYS A 72 16.23 -22.33 12.41
C LYS A 72 17.54 -21.82 12.97
N ALA A 73 18.62 -22.57 12.73
CA ALA A 73 19.98 -22.16 13.10
C ALA A 73 20.48 -20.97 12.26
N ASP A 74 20.00 -20.85 11.02
CA ASP A 74 20.40 -19.89 9.99
C ASP A 74 19.39 -18.74 9.80
N TYR A 75 18.52 -18.51 10.78
CA TYR A 75 17.44 -17.51 10.68
C TYR A 75 17.94 -16.10 10.30
N GLU A 76 19.07 -15.67 10.86
CA GLU A 76 19.65 -14.36 10.56
C GLU A 76 20.14 -14.28 9.12
N TYR A 77 20.75 -15.36 8.61
CA TYR A 77 21.15 -15.46 7.21
C TYR A 77 19.94 -15.45 6.25
N GLU A 78 18.81 -16.07 6.62
CA GLU A 78 17.58 -15.97 5.84
C GLU A 78 17.11 -14.52 5.72
N ILE A 79 17.10 -13.76 6.82
CA ILE A 79 16.74 -12.33 6.80
C ILE A 79 17.71 -11.56 5.92
N GLU A 80 19.00 -11.78 6.09
CA GLU A 80 20.04 -11.11 5.32
C GLU A 80 19.88 -11.38 3.83
N SER A 81 19.74 -12.65 3.42
CA SER A 81 19.55 -13.06 2.03
C SER A 81 18.25 -12.51 1.40
N LEU A 82 17.15 -12.52 2.18
CA LEU A 82 15.87 -11.97 1.73
C LEU A 82 15.95 -10.48 1.38
N LEU A 83 16.84 -9.78 2.08
CA LEU A 83 17.01 -8.35 2.01
C LEU A 83 18.16 -7.98 1.06
N GLU A 84 19.16 -8.86 0.90
CA GLU A 84 20.44 -8.69 0.20
C GLU A 84 20.37 -7.97 -1.15
N GLU A 85 19.36 -8.30 -1.97
CA GLU A 85 19.14 -7.68 -3.29
C GLU A 85 18.93 -6.17 -3.23
N ASP A 86 18.49 -5.66 -2.09
CA ASP A 86 18.32 -4.23 -1.82
C ASP A 86 19.62 -3.55 -1.39
N PHE A 87 20.59 -4.31 -0.86
CA PHE A 87 21.71 -3.74 -0.11
C PHE A 87 23.00 -3.62 -0.93
N TYR A 88 23.19 -4.45 -1.96
CA TYR A 88 24.45 -4.50 -2.71
C TYR A 88 24.64 -3.37 -3.74
N GLN A 89 23.63 -2.55 -4.04
CA GLN A 89 23.76 -1.49 -5.04
C GLN A 89 24.57 -0.25 -4.57
N GLU A 90 24.91 -0.10 -3.27
CA GLU A 90 25.57 1.12 -2.76
C GLU A 90 26.81 0.94 -1.83
N GLY A 91 27.29 -0.28 -1.59
CA GLY A 91 28.42 -0.47 -0.66
C GLY A 91 28.12 -0.06 0.80
N GLN A 92 29.17 0.08 1.63
CA GLN A 92 29.17 -0.06 3.11
C GLN A 92 28.01 0.54 3.94
N LYS A 93 27.30 1.59 3.51
CA LYS A 93 26.15 2.17 4.24
C LYS A 93 24.96 1.22 4.35
N SER A 94 24.77 0.38 3.34
CA SER A 94 23.67 -0.58 3.28
C SER A 94 23.75 -1.62 4.40
N ASN A 95 24.95 -2.13 4.67
CA ASN A 95 25.19 -3.17 5.66
C ASN A 95 24.73 -2.75 7.08
N ARG A 96 24.84 -1.47 7.44
CA ARG A 96 24.41 -0.98 8.75
C ARG A 96 22.89 -1.00 8.95
N ASN A 97 22.11 -0.69 7.92
CA ASN A 97 20.66 -0.72 8.01
C ASN A 97 20.14 -2.16 8.08
N LEU A 98 20.76 -3.07 7.33
CA LEU A 98 20.46 -4.51 7.39
C LEU A 98 20.69 -5.05 8.80
N ARG A 99 21.83 -4.71 9.40
CA ARG A 99 22.13 -5.06 10.79
C ARG A 99 21.07 -4.56 11.77
N TYR A 100 20.54 -3.34 11.60
CA TYR A 100 19.45 -2.85 12.44
C TYR A 100 18.14 -3.62 12.27
N VAL A 101 17.85 -4.13 11.07
CA VAL A 101 16.72 -5.05 10.85
C VAL A 101 16.95 -6.33 11.65
N VAL A 102 18.10 -6.98 11.50
CA VAL A 102 18.43 -8.24 12.18
C VAL A 102 18.41 -8.06 13.71
N GLU A 103 19.08 -7.03 14.25
CA GLU A 103 19.08 -6.72 15.69
C GLU A 103 17.67 -6.46 16.21
N SER A 104 16.83 -5.72 15.46
CA SER A 104 15.43 -5.49 15.83
C SER A 104 14.62 -6.77 15.89
N MET A 105 14.81 -7.66 14.92
CA MET A 105 14.15 -8.96 14.92
C MET A 105 14.61 -9.80 16.12
N ARG A 106 15.90 -9.75 16.47
CA ARG A 106 16.44 -10.44 17.65
C ARG A 106 15.80 -9.95 18.97
N GLU A 107 15.55 -8.65 19.12
CA GLU A 107 14.84 -8.12 20.29
C GLU A 107 13.41 -8.70 20.44
N LEU A 108 12.74 -9.00 19.33
CA LEU A 108 11.41 -9.61 19.37
C LEU A 108 11.44 -11.05 19.91
N LYS A 109 12.56 -11.76 19.75
CA LYS A 109 12.71 -13.15 20.22
C LYS A 109 12.47 -13.29 21.73
N GLY A 110 12.93 -12.32 22.51
CA GLY A 110 12.83 -12.31 23.98
C GLY A 110 11.50 -11.82 24.54
N LEU A 111 10.57 -11.34 23.70
CA LEU A 111 9.32 -10.77 24.18
C LEU A 111 8.29 -11.84 24.57
N ASP A 112 7.69 -11.69 25.75
CA ASP A 112 6.52 -12.48 26.14
C ASP A 112 5.25 -11.90 25.47
N ILE A 113 4.99 -12.35 24.25
CA ILE A 113 3.88 -11.89 23.41
C ILE A 113 2.53 -12.14 24.11
N ASP A 114 2.35 -13.30 24.74
CA ASP A 114 1.08 -13.60 25.41
C ASP A 114 0.84 -12.71 26.61
N LYS A 115 1.85 -12.44 27.44
CA LYS A 115 1.73 -11.49 28.55
C LYS A 115 1.40 -10.08 28.08
N ILE A 116 2.01 -9.63 26.97
CA ILE A 116 1.73 -8.30 26.41
C ILE A 116 0.27 -8.19 25.99
N PHE A 117 -0.20 -9.09 25.10
CA PHE A 117 -1.55 -9.00 24.54
C PHE A 117 -2.65 -9.43 25.52
N ASN A 118 -2.33 -10.19 26.58
CA ASN A 118 -3.29 -10.56 27.63
C ASN A 118 -3.34 -9.57 28.80
N SER A 119 -2.41 -8.61 28.89
CA SER A 119 -2.38 -7.59 29.93
C SER A 119 -3.69 -6.80 30.00
N LYS A 120 -4.26 -6.70 31.21
CA LYS A 120 -5.46 -5.88 31.47
C LYS A 120 -5.25 -4.42 31.08
N GLY A 121 -4.04 -3.88 31.35
CA GLY A 121 -3.68 -2.50 31.00
C GLY A 121 -3.67 -2.29 29.49
N PHE A 122 -3.03 -3.21 28.75
CA PHE A 122 -2.97 -3.15 27.28
C PHE A 122 -4.37 -3.17 26.67
N LYS A 123 -5.19 -4.16 27.04
CA LYS A 123 -6.57 -4.29 26.55
C LYS A 123 -7.41 -3.04 26.83
N LYS A 124 -7.31 -2.47 28.03
CA LYS A 124 -8.02 -1.24 28.41
C LYS A 124 -7.61 -0.05 27.56
N VAL A 125 -6.32 0.13 27.31
CA VAL A 125 -5.79 1.23 26.49
C VAL A 125 -6.23 1.07 25.04
N ILE A 126 -6.11 -0.12 24.45
CA ILE A 126 -6.53 -0.39 23.07
C ILE A 126 -8.05 -0.21 22.90
N ALA A 127 -8.88 -0.68 23.83
CA ALA A 127 -10.33 -0.51 23.75
C ALA A 127 -10.76 0.98 23.79
N LYS A 128 -10.13 1.77 24.67
CA LYS A 128 -10.38 3.23 24.72
C LYS A 128 -9.94 3.94 23.44
N PHE A 129 -8.82 3.52 22.86
CA PHE A 129 -8.36 4.04 21.58
C PHE A 129 -9.30 3.65 20.43
N GLU A 130 -9.72 2.39 20.37
CA GLU A 130 -10.65 1.86 19.36
C GLU A 130 -11.94 2.68 19.27
N SER A 131 -12.59 2.95 20.41
CA SER A 131 -13.81 3.76 20.45
C SER A 131 -13.58 5.15 19.85
N ARG A 132 -12.56 5.88 20.31
CA ARG A 132 -12.34 7.26 19.89
C ARG A 132 -11.89 7.39 18.43
N ILE A 133 -11.08 6.46 17.93
CA ILE A 133 -10.67 6.48 16.53
C ILE A 133 -11.79 6.00 15.62
N GLY A 134 -12.64 5.07 16.07
CA GLY A 134 -13.87 4.67 15.39
C GLY A 134 -14.78 5.86 15.09
N ASP A 135 -15.03 6.71 16.09
CA ASP A 135 -15.84 7.92 15.94
C ASP A 135 -15.23 8.90 14.92
N ALA A 136 -13.90 9.11 14.99
CA ALA A 136 -13.19 9.98 14.06
C ALA A 136 -13.23 9.46 12.61
N LEU A 137 -13.14 8.15 12.43
CA LEU A 137 -13.17 7.50 11.12
C LEU A 137 -14.58 7.48 10.51
N ALA A 138 -15.63 7.32 11.34
CA ALA A 138 -17.01 7.34 10.90
C ALA A 138 -17.37 8.65 10.16
N ALA A 139 -16.80 9.77 10.62
CA ALA A 139 -17.03 11.09 10.04
C ALA A 139 -16.45 11.28 8.61
N LEU A 140 -15.60 10.36 8.14
CA LEU A 140 -14.88 10.52 6.86
C LEU A 140 -15.49 9.72 5.70
N ASP A 141 -16.51 8.89 5.95
CA ASP A 141 -17.08 7.91 5.00
C ASP A 141 -15.99 7.18 4.19
N PRO A 142 -15.42 6.09 4.72
CA PRO A 142 -14.24 5.45 4.13
C PRO A 142 -14.54 4.69 2.83
N SER A 143 -15.81 4.62 2.41
CA SER A 143 -16.18 4.08 1.09
C SER A 143 -15.89 5.06 -0.05
N VAL A 144 -15.76 6.36 0.25
CA VAL A 144 -15.57 7.42 -0.74
C VAL A 144 -14.12 7.47 -1.20
N LEU A 145 -13.91 7.21 -2.50
CA LEU A 145 -12.61 7.28 -3.16
C LEU A 145 -12.36 8.65 -3.81
N ALA A 146 -13.42 9.28 -4.32
CA ALA A 146 -13.35 10.60 -4.95
C ALA A 146 -14.61 11.43 -4.66
N ARG A 147 -14.40 12.73 -4.54
CA ARG A 147 -15.40 13.82 -4.47
C ARG A 147 -15.04 14.89 -5.48
N SER A 148 -15.68 14.81 -6.65
CA SER A 148 -15.44 15.71 -7.78
C SER A 148 -16.00 17.12 -7.52
N ASP A 149 -17.03 17.21 -6.67
CA ASP A 149 -17.76 18.45 -6.35
C ASP A 149 -17.15 19.27 -5.21
N ASN A 150 -16.22 18.69 -4.43
CA ASN A 150 -15.64 19.34 -3.27
C ASN A 150 -14.11 19.15 -3.20
N PRO A 151 -13.32 20.17 -3.59
CA PRO A 151 -11.86 20.09 -3.62
C PRO A 151 -11.20 20.12 -2.24
N THR A 152 -11.98 20.17 -1.15
CA THR A 152 -11.47 20.15 0.23
C THR A 152 -12.04 19.01 1.06
N TYR A 153 -12.77 18.08 0.44
CA TYR A 153 -13.49 17.01 1.14
C TYR A 153 -12.56 16.22 2.07
N PHE A 154 -11.37 15.86 1.59
CA PHE A 154 -10.45 15.03 2.35
C PHE A 154 -9.59 15.82 3.34
N TYR A 155 -9.73 17.14 3.47
CA TYR A 155 -8.89 17.97 4.33
C TYR A 155 -9.09 17.70 5.84
N LYS A 156 -10.20 17.05 6.24
CA LYS A 156 -10.54 16.71 7.64
C LYS A 156 -9.62 15.70 8.37
N ARG A 157 -8.41 15.44 7.84
CA ARG A 157 -7.40 14.47 8.34
C ARG A 157 -6.84 14.75 9.72
N HIS A 158 -6.96 15.99 10.21
CA HIS A 158 -6.39 16.35 11.51
C HIS A 158 -7.03 15.58 12.67
N VAL A 159 -8.29 15.14 12.52
CA VAL A 159 -9.03 14.48 13.59
C VAL A 159 -8.39 13.16 13.98
N THR A 160 -8.03 12.29 13.03
CA THR A 160 -7.40 10.99 13.35
C THR A 160 -6.02 11.16 13.99
N TYR A 161 -5.23 12.13 13.51
CA TYR A 161 -3.93 12.46 14.10
C TYR A 161 -4.05 12.89 15.58
N GLN A 162 -5.02 13.74 15.91
CA GLN A 162 -5.26 14.15 17.29
C GLN A 162 -5.70 12.98 18.18
N VAL A 163 -6.49 12.05 17.64
CA VAL A 163 -6.86 10.83 18.36
C VAL A 163 -5.65 9.92 18.60
N VAL A 164 -4.74 9.77 17.63
CA VAL A 164 -3.48 9.03 17.83
C VAL A 164 -2.62 9.68 18.91
N LYS A 165 -2.42 11.00 18.85
CA LYS A 165 -1.67 11.74 19.88
C LYS A 165 -2.25 11.52 21.28
N TRP A 166 -3.56 11.67 21.42
CA TRP A 166 -4.25 11.37 22.67
C TRP A 166 -4.08 9.92 23.13
N GLY A 167 -4.16 8.96 22.20
CA GLY A 167 -3.98 7.53 22.49
C GLY A 167 -2.57 7.23 23.02
N LEU A 168 -1.54 7.84 22.43
CA LEU A 168 -0.15 7.72 22.89
C LEU A 168 0.03 8.30 24.30
N ASP A 169 -0.57 9.46 24.57
CA ASP A 169 -0.53 10.06 25.91
C ASP A 169 -1.30 9.21 26.94
N LEU A 170 -2.41 8.59 26.55
CA LEU A 170 -3.13 7.63 27.37
C LEU A 170 -2.27 6.39 27.67
N ALA A 171 -1.58 5.84 26.66
CA ALA A 171 -0.69 4.68 26.82
C ALA A 171 0.42 4.98 27.83
N LYS A 172 1.10 6.13 27.70
CA LYS A 172 2.14 6.58 28.64
C LYS A 172 1.65 6.69 30.09
N LYS A 173 0.39 7.08 30.29
CA LYS A 173 -0.23 7.20 31.62
C LYS A 173 -0.57 5.85 32.25
N TYR A 174 -0.94 4.85 31.46
CA TYR A 174 -1.49 3.58 31.95
C TYR A 174 -0.52 2.39 31.84
N LEU A 175 0.53 2.50 31.02
CA LEU A 175 1.48 1.42 30.74
C LEU A 175 2.89 1.88 31.13
N SER A 176 3.38 1.41 32.27
CA SER A 176 4.74 1.70 32.76
C SER A 176 5.80 0.73 32.22
N GLN A 177 5.41 -0.47 31.82
CA GLN A 177 6.32 -1.46 31.26
C GLN A 177 6.63 -1.15 29.80
N ILE A 178 7.92 -1.01 29.47
CA ILE A 178 8.39 -0.68 28.12
C ILE A 178 7.80 -1.61 27.04
N PRO A 179 7.78 -2.96 27.21
CA PRO A 179 7.14 -3.87 26.25
C PRO A 179 5.66 -3.57 25.97
N LEU A 180 4.89 -3.25 27.02
CA LEU A 180 3.48 -2.91 26.88
C LEU A 180 3.30 -1.57 26.17
N LEU A 181 4.04 -0.54 26.61
CA LEU A 181 3.94 0.81 26.09
C LEU A 181 4.33 0.89 24.61
N ASN A 182 5.46 0.28 24.24
CA ASN A 182 5.97 0.28 22.86
C ASN A 182 5.01 -0.47 21.93
N THR A 183 4.54 -1.65 22.36
CA THR A 183 3.59 -2.44 21.55
C THR A 183 2.27 -1.69 21.37
N ALA A 184 1.72 -1.08 22.43
CA ALA A 184 0.49 -0.29 22.33
C ALA A 184 0.67 0.92 21.40
N SER A 185 1.77 1.64 21.55
CA SER A 185 2.09 2.81 20.72
C SER A 185 2.22 2.43 19.24
N TYR A 186 2.92 1.33 18.96
CA TYR A 186 3.05 0.79 17.61
C TYR A 186 1.69 0.38 17.03
N VAL A 187 0.85 -0.33 17.79
CA VAL A 187 -0.50 -0.73 17.35
C VAL A 187 -1.33 0.50 16.99
N MET A 188 -1.36 1.54 17.83
CA MET A 188 -2.14 2.75 17.57
C MET A 188 -1.74 3.45 16.27
N VAL A 189 -0.43 3.61 16.06
CA VAL A 189 0.11 4.26 14.86
C VAL A 189 -0.17 3.44 13.60
N GLN A 190 0.00 2.12 13.66
CA GLN A 190 -0.22 1.26 12.50
C GLN A 190 -1.70 1.11 12.14
N VAL A 191 -2.59 1.07 13.14
CA VAL A 191 -4.05 1.05 12.92
C VAL A 191 -4.50 2.28 12.12
N GLU A 192 -4.15 3.49 12.57
CA GLU A 192 -4.52 4.73 11.86
C GLU A 192 -3.97 4.72 10.43
N LYS A 193 -2.71 4.34 10.30
CA LYS A 193 -2.01 4.29 9.01
C LYS A 193 -2.70 3.31 8.05
N LEU A 194 -2.95 2.07 8.47
CA LEU A 194 -3.50 1.01 7.61
C LEU A 194 -4.94 1.31 7.17
N VAL A 195 -5.74 1.96 8.02
CA VAL A 195 -7.07 2.44 7.64
C VAL A 195 -6.98 3.51 6.56
N ARG A 196 -6.03 4.44 6.66
CA ARG A 196 -5.82 5.47 5.62
C ARG A 196 -5.30 4.87 4.32
N GLU A 197 -4.37 3.92 4.43
CA GLU A 197 -3.75 3.21 3.30
C GLU A 197 -4.75 2.40 2.47
N ARG A 198 -5.80 1.87 3.12
CA ARG A 198 -6.93 1.21 2.45
C ARG A 198 -7.51 2.09 1.33
N ARG A 199 -7.88 3.34 1.62
CA ARG A 199 -8.40 4.24 0.58
C ARG A 199 -7.39 4.47 -0.54
N THR A 200 -6.12 4.70 -0.22
CA THR A 200 -5.09 4.96 -1.25
C THR A 200 -4.91 3.76 -2.18
N PHE A 201 -4.97 2.54 -1.66
CA PHE A 201 -4.91 1.32 -2.46
C PHE A 201 -6.06 1.26 -3.48
N HIS A 202 -7.30 1.41 -2.99
CA HIS A 202 -8.49 1.41 -3.85
C HIS A 202 -8.55 2.60 -4.82
N GLN A 203 -7.97 3.74 -4.46
CA GLN A 203 -7.78 4.85 -5.40
C GLN A 203 -6.80 4.49 -6.52
N ASN A 204 -5.74 3.73 -6.26
CA ASN A 204 -4.86 3.25 -7.34
C ASN A 204 -5.57 2.20 -8.21
N MET A 205 -6.47 1.38 -7.64
CA MET A 205 -7.37 0.53 -8.44
C MET A 205 -8.23 1.38 -9.38
N LEU A 206 -8.90 2.41 -8.85
CA LEU A 206 -9.70 3.34 -9.64
C LEU A 206 -8.87 4.02 -10.75
N MET A 207 -7.65 4.44 -10.45
CA MET A 207 -6.74 5.07 -11.41
C MET A 207 -6.36 4.14 -12.56
N HIS A 208 -6.22 2.82 -12.32
CA HIS A 208 -6.01 1.84 -13.38
C HIS A 208 -7.15 1.88 -14.40
N TYR A 209 -8.40 1.90 -13.94
CA TYR A 209 -9.56 2.00 -14.83
C TYR A 209 -9.62 3.33 -15.58
N LEU A 210 -9.39 4.45 -14.87
CA LEU A 210 -9.38 5.79 -15.49
C LEU A 210 -8.29 5.98 -16.54
N GLU A 211 -7.19 5.23 -16.46
CA GLU A 211 -6.13 5.26 -17.47
C GLU A 211 -6.48 4.38 -18.68
N ASN A 212 -6.99 3.18 -18.45
CA ASN A 212 -7.06 2.14 -19.48
C ASN A 212 -8.39 2.12 -20.25
N PHE A 213 -9.42 2.83 -19.79
CA PHE A 213 -10.73 2.87 -20.43
C PHE A 213 -11.16 4.30 -20.75
N PRO A 214 -11.87 4.51 -21.88
CA PRO A 214 -12.57 5.77 -22.15
C PRO A 214 -13.50 6.16 -20.99
N ALA A 215 -13.61 7.46 -20.72
CA ALA A 215 -14.41 7.96 -19.60
C ALA A 215 -15.89 7.55 -19.74
N GLU A 216 -16.39 7.56 -20.98
CA GLU A 216 -17.77 7.27 -21.35
C GLU A 216 -18.14 5.82 -21.02
N ASP A 217 -17.22 4.88 -21.24
CA ASP A 217 -17.39 3.46 -20.92
C ASP A 217 -17.47 3.23 -19.40
N LEU A 218 -16.82 4.10 -18.63
CA LEU A 218 -16.90 4.14 -17.17
C LEU A 218 -18.14 4.90 -16.66
N GLY A 219 -18.97 5.46 -17.55
CA GLY A 219 -20.16 6.24 -17.20
C GLY A 219 -19.86 7.67 -16.74
N LEU A 220 -18.68 8.20 -17.10
CA LEU A 220 -18.19 9.54 -16.80
C LEU A 220 -18.09 10.37 -18.10
N SER A 221 -18.17 11.70 -17.99
CA SER A 221 -17.64 12.57 -19.05
C SER A 221 -16.13 12.76 -18.91
N HIS A 222 -15.47 13.24 -19.96
CA HIS A 222 -14.06 13.62 -19.90
C HIS A 222 -13.75 14.60 -18.75
N ASP A 223 -14.58 15.63 -18.58
CA ASP A 223 -14.42 16.61 -17.48
C ASP A 223 -14.62 15.96 -16.12
N GLU A 224 -15.59 15.06 -15.98
CA GLU A 224 -15.80 14.33 -14.73
C GLU A 224 -14.59 13.46 -14.37
N ALA A 225 -14.01 12.75 -15.35
CA ALA A 225 -12.79 11.98 -15.15
C ALA A 225 -11.63 12.86 -14.65
N ASN A 226 -11.46 14.06 -15.23
CA ASN A 226 -10.45 15.02 -14.79
C ASN A 226 -10.65 15.47 -13.34
N LEU A 227 -11.90 15.72 -12.92
CA LEU A 227 -12.21 16.08 -11.53
C LEU A 227 -11.98 14.91 -10.56
N VAL A 228 -12.26 13.67 -11.00
CA VAL A 228 -11.96 12.46 -10.22
C VAL A 228 -10.46 12.33 -9.99
N TRP A 229 -9.64 12.51 -11.04
CA TRP A 229 -8.18 12.56 -10.92
C TRP A 229 -7.74 13.59 -9.88
N SER A 230 -8.27 14.81 -9.96
CA SER A 230 -7.93 15.87 -9.00
C SER A 230 -8.32 15.53 -7.57
N SER A 231 -9.47 14.90 -7.38
CA SER A 231 -9.91 14.42 -6.07
C SER A 231 -9.02 13.35 -5.48
N VAL A 232 -8.58 12.37 -6.29
CA VAL A 232 -7.63 11.35 -5.86
C VAL A 232 -6.31 11.99 -5.44
N TYR A 233 -5.76 12.91 -6.23
CA TYR A 233 -4.47 13.54 -5.92
C TYR A 233 -4.54 14.53 -4.76
N GLU A 234 -5.62 15.29 -4.61
CA GLU A 234 -5.85 16.15 -3.44
C GLU A 234 -5.91 15.33 -2.17
N SER A 235 -6.55 14.16 -2.24
CA SER A 235 -6.57 13.22 -1.13
C SER A 235 -5.18 12.62 -0.81
N ARG A 236 -4.11 12.96 -1.51
CA ARG A 236 -2.74 12.53 -1.17
C ARG A 236 -1.94 13.65 -0.51
N ILE A 237 -2.46 14.88 -0.53
CA ILE A 237 -1.81 16.05 0.06
C ILE A 237 -1.73 15.87 1.59
N PRO A 238 -0.53 15.98 2.19
CA PRO A 238 -0.38 16.01 3.63
C PRO A 238 -1.07 17.23 4.24
N TRP A 239 -1.61 17.10 5.46
CA TRP A 239 -2.35 18.18 6.12
C TRP A 239 -1.55 19.49 6.28
N TYR A 240 -0.22 19.38 6.43
CA TYR A 240 0.67 20.53 6.58
C TYR A 240 0.99 21.23 5.26
N ALA A 241 0.73 20.58 4.10
CA ALA A 241 1.01 21.14 2.77
C ALA A 241 -0.17 21.98 2.27
N PHE A 242 -0.57 22.99 3.04
CA PHE A 242 -1.73 23.83 2.73
C PHE A 242 -1.57 24.60 1.41
N TRP A 243 -0.34 24.93 1.01
CA TRP A 243 -0.06 25.58 -0.27
C TRP A 243 -0.44 24.70 -1.47
N GLU A 244 -0.16 23.39 -1.37
CA GLU A 244 -0.48 22.41 -2.40
C GLU A 244 -1.99 22.21 -2.50
N SER A 245 -2.69 22.19 -1.34
CA SER A 245 -4.15 22.13 -1.32
C SER A 245 -4.78 23.36 -1.96
N LYS A 246 -4.27 24.57 -1.69
CA LYS A 246 -4.69 25.79 -2.40
C LYS A 246 -4.44 25.71 -3.90
N ALA A 247 -3.28 25.20 -4.32
CA ALA A 247 -2.97 25.00 -5.73
C ALA A 247 -3.95 24.00 -6.40
N ALA A 248 -4.32 22.92 -5.69
CA ALA A 248 -5.31 21.96 -6.16
C ALA A 248 -6.69 22.60 -6.37
N VAL A 249 -7.16 23.40 -5.41
CA VAL A 249 -8.42 24.14 -5.52
C VAL A 249 -8.40 25.10 -6.73
N ASN A 250 -7.32 25.86 -6.89
CA ASN A 250 -7.19 26.85 -7.96
C ASN A 250 -7.10 26.24 -9.37
N SER A 251 -6.72 24.97 -9.48
CA SER A 251 -6.53 24.28 -10.76
C SER A 251 -7.32 22.98 -10.83
N TRP A 252 -8.46 22.92 -10.14
CA TRP A 252 -9.20 21.68 -9.87
C TRP A 252 -9.54 20.85 -11.12
N ASN A 253 -9.84 21.50 -12.24
CA ASN A 253 -10.14 20.84 -13.51
C ASN A 253 -8.95 20.11 -14.16
N LYS A 254 -7.71 20.41 -13.75
CA LYS A 254 -6.49 19.85 -14.35
C LYS A 254 -5.41 19.42 -13.36
N TYR A 255 -5.63 19.64 -12.06
CA TYR A 255 -4.65 19.39 -11.01
C TYR A 255 -4.20 17.93 -11.00
N GLY A 256 -5.15 17.00 -10.91
CA GLY A 256 -4.86 15.57 -10.82
C GLY A 256 -4.25 15.00 -12.09
N THR A 257 -4.80 15.35 -13.26
CA THR A 257 -4.23 14.91 -14.55
C THR A 257 -2.82 15.44 -14.74
N GLY A 258 -2.56 16.70 -14.38
CA GLY A 258 -1.22 17.27 -14.38
C GLY A 258 -0.23 16.49 -13.50
N LYS A 259 -0.63 16.13 -12.27
CA LYS A 259 0.18 15.31 -11.35
C LYS A 259 0.38 13.88 -11.85
N PHE A 260 -0.65 13.30 -12.46
CA PHE A 260 -0.60 11.97 -13.04
C PHE A 260 0.44 11.88 -14.15
N TYR A 261 0.35 12.73 -15.17
CA TYR A 261 1.33 12.72 -16.27
C TYR A 261 2.72 13.16 -15.83
N GLN A 262 2.85 14.01 -14.80
CA GLN A 262 4.15 14.27 -14.17
C GLN A 262 4.77 12.99 -13.61
N SER A 263 3.96 12.17 -12.92
CA SER A 263 4.42 10.91 -12.34
C SER A 263 4.77 9.88 -13.43
N ILE A 264 4.01 9.81 -14.52
CA ILE A 264 4.36 8.97 -15.70
C ILE A 264 5.72 9.37 -16.26
N ARG A 265 5.98 10.67 -16.46
CA ARG A 265 7.28 11.14 -16.96
C ARG A 265 8.42 10.76 -16.02
N THR A 266 8.23 10.89 -14.71
CA THR A 266 9.21 10.45 -13.71
C THR A 266 9.44 8.94 -13.79
N ALA A 267 8.37 8.15 -13.91
CA ALA A 267 8.45 6.69 -14.01
C ALA A 267 9.21 6.22 -15.25
N ASN A 268 8.95 6.82 -16.41
CA ASN A 268 9.66 6.52 -17.64
C ASN A 268 11.13 6.98 -17.59
N GLY A 269 11.41 8.11 -16.92
CA GLY A 269 12.77 8.54 -16.63
C GLY A 269 13.54 7.52 -15.80
N ARG A 270 12.90 6.98 -14.75
CA ARG A 270 13.47 5.95 -13.89
C ARG A 270 13.77 4.66 -14.65
N LEU A 271 12.83 4.20 -15.47
CA LEU A 271 13.03 3.02 -16.32
C LEU A 271 14.26 3.20 -17.22
N ARG A 272 14.34 4.34 -17.93
CA ARG A 272 15.46 4.62 -18.83
C ARG A 272 16.82 4.64 -18.10
N THR A 273 16.88 5.20 -16.89
CA THR A 273 18.12 5.21 -16.09
C THR A 273 18.55 3.82 -15.64
N ASN A 274 17.61 2.93 -15.33
CA ASN A 274 17.88 1.61 -14.78
C ASN A 274 17.74 0.47 -15.80
N GLN A 275 17.48 0.78 -17.08
CA GLN A 275 17.16 -0.22 -18.10
C GLN A 275 18.26 -1.28 -18.26
N ARG A 276 19.53 -0.88 -18.09
CA ARG A 276 20.70 -1.77 -18.20
C ARG A 276 20.84 -2.75 -17.03
N SER A 277 20.09 -2.56 -15.96
CA SER A 277 20.11 -3.43 -14.79
C SER A 277 19.13 -4.59 -14.90
N PHE A 278 18.26 -4.58 -15.91
CA PHE A 278 17.34 -5.67 -16.23
C PHE A 278 17.90 -6.49 -17.38
N ASP A 279 17.69 -7.81 -17.35
CA ASP A 279 18.08 -8.72 -18.42
C ASP A 279 17.18 -8.46 -19.65
N SER A 280 15.89 -8.25 -19.40
CA SER A 280 14.93 -7.81 -20.40
C SER A 280 13.79 -7.00 -19.76
N VAL A 281 13.12 -6.16 -20.58
CA VAL A 281 11.91 -5.45 -20.18
C VAL A 281 10.76 -5.89 -21.08
N GLY A 282 9.63 -6.22 -20.46
CA GLY A 282 8.46 -6.81 -21.11
C GLY A 282 7.31 -5.82 -21.25
N LYS A 283 6.09 -6.38 -21.13
CA LYS A 283 4.85 -5.64 -21.36
C LYS A 283 4.57 -4.62 -20.25
N ARG A 284 4.10 -3.43 -20.63
CA ARG A 284 3.50 -2.47 -19.69
C ARG A 284 2.13 -2.98 -19.25
N LEU A 285 1.91 -3.13 -17.95
CA LEU A 285 0.64 -3.62 -17.39
C LEU A 285 -0.35 -2.48 -17.15
N ASN A 286 0.15 -1.35 -16.66
CA ASN A 286 -0.60 -0.10 -16.47
C ASN A 286 0.38 1.08 -16.27
N TYR A 287 -0.13 2.24 -15.86
CA TYR A 287 0.68 3.44 -15.59
C TYR A 287 1.86 3.21 -14.63
N ALA A 288 1.83 2.25 -13.72
CA ALA A 288 2.87 2.03 -12.70
C ALA A 288 3.68 0.75 -12.89
N PHE A 289 3.14 -0.30 -13.51
CA PHE A 289 3.76 -1.63 -13.52
C PHE A 289 4.12 -2.14 -14.91
N MET A 290 5.19 -2.93 -14.95
CA MET A 290 5.75 -3.53 -16.17
C MET A 290 6.36 -4.89 -15.84
N GLU A 291 6.27 -5.84 -16.75
CA GLU A 291 7.01 -7.10 -16.69
C GLU A 291 8.49 -6.87 -16.99
N ALA A 292 9.39 -7.61 -16.35
CA ALA A 292 10.81 -7.58 -16.63
C ALA A 292 11.46 -8.91 -16.22
N GLU A 293 12.68 -9.11 -16.68
CA GLU A 293 13.57 -10.16 -16.19
C GLU A 293 14.72 -9.50 -15.43
N TYR A 294 14.97 -9.94 -14.21
CA TYR A 294 16.00 -9.40 -13.34
C TYR A 294 16.76 -10.53 -12.66
N LYS A 295 18.05 -10.65 -12.98
CA LYS A 295 18.94 -11.71 -12.47
C LYS A 295 18.41 -13.11 -12.78
N GLY A 296 17.85 -13.29 -13.98
CA GLY A 296 17.25 -14.55 -14.43
C GLY A 296 15.93 -14.92 -13.76
N GLU A 297 15.33 -14.02 -12.97
CA GLU A 297 13.98 -14.18 -12.43
C GLU A 297 12.97 -13.31 -13.19
N GLU A 298 11.83 -13.89 -13.56
CA GLU A 298 10.69 -13.13 -14.07
C GLU A 298 10.02 -12.33 -12.94
N VAL A 299 9.87 -11.02 -13.15
CA VAL A 299 9.40 -10.08 -12.15
C VAL A 299 8.39 -9.08 -12.71
N ILE A 300 7.56 -8.53 -11.83
CA ILE A 300 6.78 -7.33 -12.11
C ILE A 300 7.43 -6.17 -11.36
N ILE A 301 7.87 -5.14 -12.08
CA ILE A 301 8.51 -3.95 -11.51
C ILE A 301 7.54 -2.79 -11.40
N ASN A 302 7.76 -1.97 -10.36
CA ASN A 302 7.03 -0.74 -10.10
C ASN A 302 7.90 0.45 -10.53
N LEU A 303 7.42 1.18 -11.52
CA LEU A 303 8.09 2.33 -12.11
C LEU A 303 7.76 3.63 -11.39
N TYR A 304 6.70 3.66 -10.58
CA TYR A 304 6.28 4.82 -9.79
C TYR A 304 7.05 4.94 -8.47
N ASP A 305 7.36 3.81 -7.84
CA ASP A 305 8.08 3.74 -6.58
C ASP A 305 9.51 3.19 -6.75
N SER A 306 10.46 3.78 -6.03
CA SER A 306 11.82 3.24 -5.93
C SER A 306 11.84 2.09 -4.93
N GLN A 307 12.83 1.21 -5.06
CA GLN A 307 13.06 0.07 -4.17
C GLN A 307 13.21 0.51 -2.72
N ASP A 308 13.89 1.64 -2.48
CA ASP A 308 13.93 2.30 -1.17
C ASP A 308 14.13 3.82 -1.29
N MET A 309 14.37 4.49 -0.16
CA MET A 309 14.57 5.95 -0.11
C MET A 309 15.97 6.43 -0.53
N PHE A 310 16.94 5.53 -0.68
CA PHE A 310 18.33 5.86 -0.98
C PHE A 310 18.67 5.66 -2.45
N ASN A 311 18.05 4.69 -3.11
CA ASN A 311 18.25 4.45 -4.54
C ASN A 311 17.06 4.88 -5.41
N SER A 312 17.31 4.94 -6.72
CA SER A 312 16.29 5.22 -7.73
C SER A 312 15.89 3.97 -8.53
N PHE A 313 16.31 2.77 -8.11
CA PHE A 313 15.99 1.53 -8.79
C PHE A 313 14.48 1.25 -8.69
N PRO A 314 13.79 0.81 -9.76
CA PRO A 314 12.39 0.43 -9.69
C PRO A 314 12.14 -0.67 -8.65
N ALA A 315 11.13 -0.50 -7.79
CA ALA A 315 10.83 -1.53 -6.79
C ALA A 315 10.29 -2.82 -7.46
N VAL A 316 10.77 -4.00 -7.07
CA VAL A 316 10.19 -5.27 -7.54
C VAL A 316 8.90 -5.56 -6.79
N ALA A 317 7.76 -5.48 -7.48
CA ALA A 317 6.42 -5.69 -6.94
C ALA A 317 6.08 -7.16 -6.78
N HIS A 318 6.66 -8.01 -7.63
CA HIS A 318 6.39 -9.44 -7.62
C HIS A 318 7.52 -10.23 -8.27
N TYR A 319 7.80 -11.42 -7.73
CA TYR A 319 8.64 -12.44 -8.35
C TYR A 319 7.75 -13.61 -8.73
N ILE A 320 7.65 -13.90 -10.03
CA ILE A 320 6.70 -14.89 -10.58
C ILE A 320 6.98 -16.28 -10.00
N ASN A 321 8.26 -16.67 -9.98
CA ASN A 321 8.69 -17.99 -9.49
C ASN A 321 8.82 -18.06 -7.95
N ASN A 322 8.74 -16.92 -7.26
CA ASN A 322 8.81 -16.86 -5.80
C ASN A 322 7.77 -15.88 -5.21
N PRO A 323 6.48 -16.22 -5.32
CA PRO A 323 5.39 -15.28 -5.03
C PRO A 323 5.33 -14.85 -3.55
N LYS A 324 5.96 -15.61 -2.65
CA LYS A 324 5.98 -15.30 -1.21
C LYS A 324 7.10 -14.33 -0.80
N LYS A 325 8.09 -14.09 -1.67
CA LYS A 325 9.30 -13.29 -1.35
C LYS A 325 8.93 -11.87 -0.89
N ILE A 326 8.09 -11.17 -1.65
CA ILE A 326 7.65 -9.80 -1.31
C ILE A 326 6.82 -9.77 -0.02
N ALA A 327 5.86 -10.67 0.14
CA ALA A 327 5.05 -10.75 1.35
C ALA A 327 5.91 -11.04 2.60
N ARG A 328 6.89 -11.94 2.48
CA ARG A 328 7.86 -12.27 3.54
C ARG A 328 8.73 -11.06 3.89
N LYS A 329 9.31 -10.40 2.90
CA LYS A 329 10.13 -9.17 3.08
C LYS A 329 9.35 -8.08 3.81
N ARG A 330 8.12 -7.80 3.37
CA ARG A 330 7.25 -6.79 4.00
C ARG A 330 6.95 -7.13 5.46
N LEU A 331 6.64 -8.39 5.72
CA LEU A 331 6.36 -8.85 7.06
C LEU A 331 7.57 -8.63 7.99
N ILE A 332 8.76 -9.06 7.56
CA ILE A 332 10.00 -8.86 8.33
C ILE A 332 10.23 -7.38 8.60
N LEU A 333 10.14 -6.52 7.59
CA LEU A 333 10.34 -5.07 7.78
C LEU A 333 9.26 -4.43 8.66
N GLN A 334 8.02 -4.92 8.61
CA GLN A 334 6.95 -4.47 9.50
C GLN A 334 7.20 -4.87 10.96
N LEU A 335 7.63 -6.11 11.21
CA LEU A 335 7.97 -6.59 12.54
C LEU A 335 9.23 -5.89 13.08
N ALA A 336 10.25 -5.72 12.24
CA ALA A 336 11.47 -5.01 12.59
C ALA A 336 11.18 -3.58 13.05
N GLN A 337 10.19 -2.87 12.47
CA GLN A 337 9.78 -1.55 12.98
C GLN A 337 9.27 -1.58 14.42
N LEU A 338 8.62 -2.66 14.86
CA LEU A 338 8.27 -2.86 16.27
C LEU A 338 9.53 -3.20 17.08
N GLY A 339 10.36 -4.10 16.57
CA GLY A 339 11.64 -4.49 17.19
C GLY A 339 12.57 -3.30 17.48
N MET A 340 12.66 -2.36 16.54
CA MET A 340 13.45 -1.12 16.65
C MET A 340 13.10 -0.29 17.90
N SER A 341 11.85 -0.37 18.37
CA SER A 341 11.43 0.35 19.58
C SER A 341 12.10 -0.17 20.85
N PHE A 342 12.63 -1.40 20.83
CA PHE A 342 13.29 -2.06 21.95
C PHE A 342 14.81 -1.89 21.95
N LEU A 343 15.41 -1.50 20.82
CA LEU A 343 16.85 -1.28 20.75
C LEU A 343 17.31 -0.11 21.61
N SER A 344 18.43 -0.28 22.32
CA SER A 344 19.09 0.77 23.12
C SER A 344 20.01 1.64 22.26
N ILE A 345 19.46 2.26 21.22
CA ILE A 345 20.18 3.16 20.31
C ILE A 345 19.54 4.56 20.27
N PRO A 346 20.31 5.62 19.94
CA PRO A 346 19.78 6.97 19.81
C PRO A 346 18.56 7.08 18.90
N ASP A 347 17.58 7.91 19.28
CA ASP A 347 16.30 8.06 18.55
C ASP A 347 16.47 8.52 17.10
N PHE A 348 17.51 9.31 16.80
CA PHE A 348 17.79 9.72 15.42
C PHE A 348 18.16 8.52 14.53
N ILE A 349 18.89 7.54 15.07
CA ILE A 349 19.23 6.30 14.35
C ILE A 349 17.97 5.43 14.19
N LYS A 350 17.12 5.35 15.24
CA LYS A 350 15.82 4.67 15.14
C LYS A 350 14.95 5.26 14.06
N SER A 351 14.95 6.59 13.93
CA SER A 351 14.22 7.32 12.89
C SER A 351 14.75 6.99 11.49
N ILE A 352 16.07 6.99 11.28
CA ILE A 352 16.68 6.66 9.98
C ILE A 352 16.35 5.23 9.58
N ALA A 353 16.64 4.25 10.45
CA ALA A 353 16.37 2.85 10.18
C ALA A 353 14.86 2.59 10.00
N GLY A 354 14.01 3.22 10.81
CA GLY A 354 12.56 3.12 10.68
C GLY A 354 12.02 3.73 9.38
N ASN A 355 12.56 4.86 8.93
CA ASN A 355 12.19 5.48 7.65
C ASN A 355 12.64 4.63 6.47
N TYR A 356 13.84 4.07 6.56
CA TYR A 356 14.36 3.12 5.59
C TYR A 356 13.45 1.89 5.47
N MET A 357 13.13 1.21 6.58
CA MET A 357 12.22 0.06 6.58
C MET A 357 10.84 0.39 5.98
N LYS A 358 10.33 1.60 6.21
CA LYS A 358 9.06 2.05 5.60
C LYS A 358 9.19 2.28 4.10
N SER A 359 10.32 2.84 3.65
CA SER A 359 10.54 3.20 2.24
C SER A 359 10.48 2.01 1.31
N HIS A 360 10.91 0.83 1.78
CA HIS A 360 10.99 -0.41 1.02
C HIS A 360 9.69 -0.92 0.42
N TYR A 361 8.59 -0.74 1.14
CA TYR A 361 7.35 -1.39 0.76
C TYR A 361 6.13 -0.50 0.88
N GLN A 362 6.17 0.56 1.68
CA GLN A 362 4.94 1.25 2.04
C GLN A 362 4.28 1.88 0.82
N LYS A 363 5.04 2.59 -0.03
CA LYS A 363 4.45 3.24 -1.21
C LYS A 363 4.07 2.23 -2.28
N GLN A 364 4.96 1.28 -2.56
CA GLN A 364 4.76 0.19 -3.51
C GLN A 364 3.49 -0.62 -3.20
N LYS A 365 3.29 -0.98 -1.93
CA LYS A 365 2.10 -1.69 -1.45
C LYS A 365 0.80 -0.94 -1.77
N LEU A 366 0.82 0.40 -1.81
CA LEU A 366 -0.36 1.20 -2.14
C LEU A 366 -0.58 1.28 -3.64
N THR A 367 0.49 1.48 -4.41
CA THR A 367 0.42 1.53 -5.88
C THR A 367 -0.01 0.20 -6.48
N GLU A 368 0.27 -0.92 -5.81
CA GLU A 368 -0.24 -2.26 -6.17
C GLU A 368 -1.75 -2.39 -6.26
N GLY A 369 -2.52 -1.43 -5.75
CA GLY A 369 -3.94 -1.32 -6.09
C GLY A 369 -4.16 -1.25 -7.60
N ALA A 370 -3.32 -0.52 -8.34
CA ALA A 370 -3.41 -0.51 -9.80
C ALA A 370 -3.13 -1.89 -10.42
N LEU A 371 -2.19 -2.65 -9.85
CA LEU A 371 -1.87 -4.01 -10.30
C LEU A 371 -3.01 -4.99 -9.97
N TYR A 372 -3.67 -4.84 -8.82
CA TYR A 372 -4.91 -5.58 -8.53
C TYR A 372 -6.00 -5.25 -9.55
N GLY A 373 -6.21 -3.96 -9.85
CA GLY A 373 -7.18 -3.52 -10.86
C GLY A 373 -6.88 -4.08 -12.25
N TYR A 374 -5.59 -4.19 -12.61
CA TYR A 374 -5.16 -4.88 -13.83
C TYR A 374 -5.56 -6.35 -13.84
N PHE A 375 -5.23 -7.11 -12.80
CA PHE A 375 -5.59 -8.54 -12.73
C PHE A 375 -7.09 -8.77 -12.67
N GLU A 376 -7.83 -7.88 -12.04
CA GLU A 376 -9.29 -7.87 -12.05
C GLU A 376 -9.85 -7.67 -13.46
N THR A 377 -9.31 -6.69 -14.21
CA THR A 377 -9.71 -6.39 -15.60
C THR A 377 -9.57 -7.61 -16.53
N ILE A 378 -8.50 -8.40 -16.34
CA ILE A 378 -8.22 -9.58 -17.18
C ILE A 378 -8.71 -10.89 -16.57
N ASN A 379 -9.52 -10.85 -15.50
CA ASN A 379 -10.02 -12.03 -14.78
C ASN A 379 -8.91 -13.00 -14.31
N ASN A 380 -7.73 -12.47 -13.97
CA ASN A 380 -6.62 -13.26 -13.45
C ASN A 380 -6.76 -13.41 -11.92
N LEU A 381 -7.39 -14.51 -11.49
CA LEU A 381 -7.60 -14.81 -10.08
C LEU A 381 -6.28 -15.02 -9.30
N GLU A 382 -5.31 -15.69 -9.92
CA GLU A 382 -4.00 -15.94 -9.30
C GLU A 382 -3.28 -14.62 -9.00
N GLY A 383 -3.30 -13.69 -9.96
CA GLY A 383 -2.76 -12.35 -9.80
C GLY A 383 -3.44 -11.56 -8.68
N LYS A 384 -4.78 -11.65 -8.57
CA LYS A 384 -5.53 -10.99 -7.47
C LYS A 384 -5.16 -11.55 -6.09
N GLU A 385 -5.17 -12.87 -5.93
CA GLU A 385 -4.84 -13.53 -4.66
C GLU A 385 -3.38 -13.29 -4.25
N MET A 386 -2.49 -13.19 -5.23
CA MET A 386 -1.10 -12.81 -5.02
C MET A 386 -0.96 -11.40 -4.45
N ILE A 387 -1.59 -10.39 -5.05
CA ILE A 387 -1.56 -9.02 -4.52
C ILE A 387 -2.18 -8.96 -3.12
N LYS A 388 -3.28 -9.67 -2.90
CA LYS A 388 -3.95 -9.78 -1.60
C LYS A 388 -3.03 -10.37 -0.52
N ALA A 389 -2.26 -11.42 -0.83
CA ALA A 389 -1.32 -12.03 0.10
C ALA A 389 -0.19 -11.07 0.53
N GLN A 390 0.29 -10.21 -0.37
CA GLN A 390 1.34 -9.23 -0.08
C GLN A 390 0.83 -7.85 0.40
N TYR A 391 -0.48 -7.59 0.35
CA TYR A 391 -1.07 -6.32 0.76
C TYR A 391 -1.01 -6.09 2.28
N LEU A 392 -1.00 -7.17 3.08
CA LEU A 392 -0.80 -7.15 4.54
C LEU A 392 -1.60 -6.06 5.28
N ASN A 393 -2.84 -5.82 4.86
CA ASN A 393 -3.75 -4.87 5.50
C ASN A 393 -4.97 -5.60 6.11
N PRO A 394 -4.97 -5.88 7.43
CA PRO A 394 -6.08 -6.59 8.07
C PRO A 394 -7.41 -5.85 8.08
N PHE A 395 -7.44 -4.56 7.72
CA PHE A 395 -8.67 -3.77 7.63
C PHE A 395 -9.33 -3.83 6.24
N ASP A 396 -8.74 -4.58 5.32
CA ASP A 396 -9.19 -4.71 3.96
C ASP A 396 -9.00 -6.13 3.45
N PRO A 397 -10.04 -6.98 3.53
CA PRO A 397 -9.97 -8.35 3.07
C PRO A 397 -9.98 -8.47 1.54
N LEU A 398 -10.11 -7.35 0.79
CA LEU A 398 -10.26 -7.34 -0.67
C LEU A 398 -11.35 -8.33 -1.12
N LYS A 399 -12.59 -8.06 -0.68
CA LYS A 399 -13.74 -8.91 -1.02
C LYS A 399 -13.88 -9.03 -2.54
N GLU A 400 -14.08 -10.26 -2.99
CA GLU A 400 -14.57 -10.51 -4.35
C GLU A 400 -16.03 -10.05 -4.42
N LEU A 401 -16.39 -9.41 -5.53
CA LEU A 401 -17.69 -8.78 -5.76
C LEU A 401 -18.44 -9.48 -6.89
#